data_AF-A0A227JEJ7-F1
#
_entry.id   AF-A0A227JEJ7-F1
#
_cell.length_a   1.000
_cell.length_b   1.000
_cell.length_c   1.000
_cell.angle_alpha   90.00
_cell.angle_beta   90.00
_cell.angle_gamma   90.00
#
_symmetry.space_group_name_H-M   'P 1'
#
loop_
_entity.id
_entity.type
_entity.pdbx_description
1 polymer ?
#
loop_
_entity_poly.entity_id
_entity_poly.type
_entity_poly.pdbx_seq_one_letter_code
_entity_poly.pdbx_strand_id
1 'polypeptide(L)' 'EVDKQLSWLLQYAPSRLTGTGSCVFAEFSSKSEAETILAQLSDKVSAFVAQGRNISPLKETLAEYQSASHRPI' A
#
# COMPACT_ATOMS: atom_id res chain seq x y z
N GLU A 1 6.69 2.88 20.02
CA GLU A 1 7.08 2.65 18.61
C GLU A 1 6.01 3.06 17.62
N VAL A 2 4.78 2.51 17.69
CA VAL A 2 3.68 2.87 16.76
C VAL A 2 3.41 4.39 16.71
N ASP A 3 3.32 5.04 17.87
CA ASP A 3 3.09 6.49 17.98
C ASP A 3 4.19 7.32 17.29
N LYS A 4 5.44 6.87 17.38
CA LYS A 4 6.58 7.52 16.71
C LYS A 4 6.46 7.44 15.18
N GLN A 5 6.09 6.28 14.66
CA GLN A 5 5.94 6.09 13.21
C GLN A 5 4.72 6.86 12.68
N LEU A 6 3.62 6.88 13.43
CA LEU A 6 2.44 7.69 13.09
C LEU A 6 2.76 9.18 13.08
N SER A 7 3.40 9.68 14.14
CA SER A 7 3.83 11.08 14.26
C SER A 7 4.84 11.48 13.17
N TRP A 8 5.69 10.53 12.74
CA TRP A 8 6.59 10.75 11.62
C TRP A 8 5.83 10.91 10.30
N LEU A 9 4.91 9.99 9.97
CA LEU A 9 4.13 10.05 8.72
C LEU A 9 3.19 11.27 8.65
N LEU A 10 2.62 11.69 9.78
CA LEU A 10 1.72 12.86 9.84
C LEU A 10 2.38 14.18 9.40
N GLN A 11 3.71 14.25 9.36
CA GLN A 11 4.43 15.41 8.84
C GLN A 11 4.37 15.52 7.31
N TYR A 12 4.05 14.42 6.62
CA TYR A 12 4.09 14.34 5.16
C TYR A 12 2.72 14.13 4.52
N ALA A 13 1.82 13.38 5.18
CA ALA A 13 0.51 13.06 4.63
C ALA A 13 -0.50 12.65 5.72
N PRO A 14 -1.82 12.70 5.44
CA PRO A 14 -2.84 12.14 6.32
C PRO A 14 -2.54 10.67 6.61
N SER A 15 -2.41 10.34 7.89
CA SER A 15 -1.89 9.06 8.32
C SER A 15 -2.75 8.42 9.40
N ARG A 16 -2.90 7.10 9.35
CA ARG A 16 -3.78 6.34 10.25
C ARG A 16 -3.20 4.96 10.56
N LEU A 17 -3.69 4.40 11.66
CA LEU A 17 -3.47 3.00 12.02
C LEU A 17 -4.47 2.11 11.24
N THR A 18 -4.06 0.91 10.85
CA THR A 18 -4.92 -0.06 10.17
C THR A 18 -5.13 -1.33 11.01
N GLY A 19 -6.35 -1.87 10.99
CA GLY A 19 -6.78 -2.95 11.87
C GLY A 19 -6.64 -2.55 13.35
N THR A 20 -6.09 -3.44 14.16
CA THR A 20 -5.69 -3.16 15.56
C THR A 20 -4.20 -2.83 15.69
N GLY A 21 -3.51 -2.57 14.58
CA GLY A 21 -2.07 -2.29 14.54
C GLY A 21 -1.22 -3.57 14.51
N SER A 22 0.11 -3.45 14.44
CA SER A 22 0.94 -2.24 14.62
C SER A 22 1.18 -1.40 13.36
N CYS A 23 0.62 -1.79 12.21
CA CYS A 23 0.85 -1.09 10.94
C CYS A 23 0.17 0.29 10.91
N VAL A 24 0.87 1.26 10.35
CA VAL A 24 0.38 2.60 10.04
C VAL A 24 0.54 2.85 8.54
N PHE A 25 -0.32 3.68 7.96
CA PHE A 25 -0.24 4.05 6.56
C PHE A 25 -0.50 5.54 6.37
N ALA A 26 0.04 6.09 5.29
CA ALA A 26 -0.21 7.45 4.83
C ALA A 26 -0.71 7.42 3.38
N GLU A 27 -1.59 8.35 3.04
CA GLU A 27 -2.18 8.45 1.71
C GLU A 27 -1.46 9.48 0.85
N PHE A 28 -1.10 9.07 -0.38
CA PHE A 28 -0.46 9.95 -1.36
C PHE A 28 -1.23 9.89 -2.68
N SER A 29 -1.31 11.03 -3.36
CA SER A 29 -1.95 11.13 -4.68
C SER A 29 -1.05 10.60 -5.80
N SER A 30 0.27 10.52 -5.58
CA SER A 30 1.23 10.03 -6.55
C SER A 30 2.18 8.98 -5.97
N LYS A 31 2.54 7.99 -6.80
CA LYS A 31 3.54 6.97 -6.45
C LYS A 31 4.91 7.61 -6.17
N SER A 32 5.28 8.63 -6.96
CA SER A 32 6.56 9.32 -6.82
C SER A 32 6.70 10.03 -5.48
N GLU A 33 5.63 10.67 -4.97
CA GLU A 33 5.65 11.27 -3.63
C GLU A 33 5.85 10.20 -2.56
N ALA A 34 5.09 9.10 -2.64
CA ALA A 34 5.20 8.00 -1.67
C ALA A 34 6.62 7.38 -1.66
N GLU A 35 7.23 7.17 -2.82
CA GLU A 35 8.60 6.66 -2.94
C GLU A 35 9.65 7.65 -2.40
N THR A 36 9.44 8.96 -2.62
CA THR A 36 10.32 10.01 -2.09
C THR A 36 10.32 10.02 -0.57
N ILE A 37 9.16 9.84 0.07
CA ILE A 37 9.04 9.77 1.52
C ILE A 37 9.60 8.45 2.05
N LEU A 38 9.34 7.32 1.37
CA LEU A 38 9.91 6.02 1.75
C LEU A 38 11.45 6.06 1.79
N ALA A 39 12.09 6.76 0.85
CA ALA A 39 13.55 6.90 0.81
C ALA A 39 14.14 7.73 1.97
N GLN A 40 13.33 8.51 2.69
CA GLN A 40 13.75 9.27 3.88
C GLN A 40 13.63 8.47 5.17
N LEU A 41 12.97 7.30 5.12
CA LEU A 41 12.74 6.46 6.28
C LEU A 41 14.06 5.81 6.73
N SER A 42 14.28 5.71 8.04
CA SER A 42 15.46 5.02 8.57
C SER A 42 15.39 3.51 8.31
N ASP A 43 16.54 2.87 8.06
CA ASP A 43 16.67 1.41 7.81
C ASP A 43 16.12 0.50 8.92
N LYS A 44 15.79 1.05 10.10
CA LYS A 44 15.24 0.32 11.24
C LYS A 44 13.73 0.04 11.13
N VAL A 45 13.06 0.56 10.10
CA VAL A 45 11.61 0.47 9.93
C VAL A 45 11.30 -0.30 8.65
N SER A 46 10.47 -1.35 8.75
CA SER A 46 9.97 -2.07 7.58
C SER A 46 8.80 -1.32 6.96
N ALA A 47 8.94 -0.93 5.69
CA ALA A 47 7.92 -0.18 4.96
C ALA A 47 7.95 -0.49 3.46
N PHE A 48 6.84 -0.25 2.78
CA PHE A 48 6.70 -0.41 1.35
C PHE A 48 5.65 0.57 0.80
N VAL A 49 5.71 0.83 -0.51
CA VAL A 49 4.66 1.58 -1.24
C VAL A 49 3.75 0.58 -1.94
N ALA A 50 2.44 0.79 -1.83
CA ALA A 50 1.43 0.02 -2.57
C ALA A 50 0.30 0.92 -3.05
N GLN A 51 -0.34 0.52 -4.16
CA GLN A 51 -1.53 1.18 -4.68
C GLN A 51 -2.79 0.51 -4.10
N GLY A 52 -3.66 1.29 -3.48
CA GLY A 52 -5.00 0.81 -3.12
C GLY A 52 -5.82 0.48 -4.36
N ARG A 53 -6.40 -0.72 -4.42
CA ARG A 53 -7.26 -1.17 -5.53
C ARG A 53 -8.66 -1.50 -5.04
N ASN A 54 -9.66 -1.02 -5.77
CA ASN A 54 -11.08 -1.29 -5.48
C ASN A 54 -11.50 -2.70 -5.90
N ILE A 55 -10.76 -3.32 -6.82
CA ILE A 55 -10.95 -4.70 -7.24
C ILE A 55 -9.80 -5.52 -6.67
N SER A 56 -10.13 -6.63 -6.00
CA SER A 56 -9.14 -7.55 -5.48
C SER A 56 -8.31 -8.14 -6.64
N PRO A 57 -6.96 -8.12 -6.56
CA PRO A 57 -6.11 -8.75 -7.56
C PRO A 57 -6.47 -10.22 -7.83
N LEU A 58 -6.89 -10.96 -6.78
CA LEU A 58 -7.35 -12.34 -6.92
C LEU A 58 -8.56 -12.47 -7.85
N LYS A 59 -9.51 -11.53 -7.77
CA LYS A 59 -10.70 -11.54 -8.63
C LYS A 59 -10.34 -11.26 -10.08
N GLU A 60 -9.41 -10.33 -10.32
CA GLU A 60 -8.90 -10.02 -11.66
C GLU A 60 -8.21 -11.26 -12.25
N THR A 61 -7.28 -11.87 -11.52
CA THR A 61 -6.58 -13.08 -11.96
C THR A 61 -7.52 -14.25 -12.22
N LEU A 62 -8.56 -14.44 -11.40
CA LEU A 62 -9.56 -15.49 -11.62
C LEU A 62 -10.35 -15.26 -12.92
N ALA A 63 -10.78 -14.02 -13.19
CA ALA A 63 -11.50 -13.68 -14.41
C ALA A 63 -10.63 -13.91 -15.66
N GLU A 64 -9.35 -13.52 -15.60
CA GLU A 64 -8.36 -13.79 -16.65
C GLU A 64 -8.22 -15.29 -16.91
N TYR A 65 -8.03 -16.09 -15.85
CA TYR A 65 -7.88 -17.54 -15.96
C TYR A 65 -9.11 -18.21 -16.60
N GLN A 66 -10.31 -17.79 -16.21
CA GLN A 66 -11.56 -18.31 -16.78
C GLN A 66 -11.70 -17.97 -18.27
N SER A 67 -11.33 -16.74 -18.65
CA SER A 67 -11.36 -16.30 -20.05
C SER A 67 -10.37 -17.05 -20.94
N ALA A 68 -9.18 -17.37 -20.42
CA ALA A 68 -8.18 -18.16 -21.12
C ALA A 68 -8.62 -19.62 -21.29
N SER A 69 -9.32 -20.17 -20.31
CA SER A 69 -9.82 -21.55 -20.31
C SER A 69 -11.03 -21.77 -21.22
N HIS A 70 -11.72 -20.71 -21.64
CA HIS A 70 -12.91 -20.76 -22.51
C HIS A 70 -12.64 -20.36 -23.96
N ARG A 71 -11.39 -20.21 -24.42
CA ARG A 71 -11.12 -19.96 -25.84
C ARG A 71 -11.51 -21.20 -26.67
N PRO A 72 -12.47 -21.10 -27.61
CA PRO A 72 -12.69 -22.17 -28.57
C PRO A 72 -11.45 -22.29 -29.46
N ILE A 73 -11.06 -23.54 -29.74
CA ILE A 73 -10.08 -23.89 -30.78
C ILE A 73 -10.49 -23.37 -32.15
#